data_AF-A0A952RG24-F1
#
_entry.id   AF-A0A952RG24-F1
#
_cell.length_a   1.000
_cell.length_b   1.000
_cell.length_c   1.000
_cell.angle_alpha   90.00
_cell.angle_beta   90.00
_cell.angle_gamma   90.00
#
_symmetry.space_group_name_H-M   'P 1'
#
loop_
_entity.id
_entity.type
_entity.pdbx_description
1 polymer ?
#
loop_
_entity_poly.entity_id
_entity_poly.type
_entity_poly.pdbx_seq_one_letter_code
_entity_poly.pdbx_strand_id
1 'polypeptide(L)'
;MRVAGGVLAVLFSVLAACTPFESAGDGPTKPTARGSDDDDDQPAKPKDDDAEPKIDPNKNGLVVVDLGAVASGASVTLDVPPNALGFNVAVTSAGGGELGVVRIESPSGEVLHDDFTPKKSKSKLGLGARGAAAASIPQNDLLTAPAPGKWKIAFAGNGTNGRASARIQTTSDGKFHGGVLDLHVYVPPGLTVWGNGMEASSTSHLVDVTTAPTDPAIKARLDVFWSAFEKSTGITRGKVSWHAVDAKFNTVVDDDRYYEATALSKGEPEQALHMLLVSNLYDGEFVGYSPLPGTASLTGNASSTFVVALYRGNDASFDGLSIYHEAGHFFGLQHTTESDAIELDPLDDTPTCPDFNQTCADGTNLMSTIWPDPITEVVVTKSQQTILRASPIYRAFFAPQAAPPQQLAARSAAPPPSSSQRAPATALERFVGRSVCGWKGHDHRLRPDVLARARPELEAIARDTTLPGSYRVKAAKLASP
;
A
#
# COMPACT_ATOMS: atom_id res chain seq x y z
N MET A 1 -7.60 14.31 40.99
CA MET A 1 -8.60 13.24 40.75
C MET A 1 -9.99 13.87 40.66
N ARG A 2 -10.77 13.57 39.62
CA ARG A 2 -12.09 14.14 39.23
C ARG A 2 -12.12 15.52 38.53
N VAL A 3 -11.48 15.67 37.37
CA VAL A 3 -11.93 16.56 36.27
C VAL A 3 -11.31 16.06 34.95
N ALA A 4 -11.89 15.05 34.28
CA ALA A 4 -11.43 14.62 32.94
C ALA A 4 -12.44 13.74 32.15
N GLY A 5 -13.69 13.62 32.61
CA GLY A 5 -14.66 12.69 32.01
C GLY A 5 -15.67 13.29 31.02
N GLY A 6 -15.66 14.62 30.83
CA GLY A 6 -16.73 15.34 30.12
C GLY A 6 -16.51 15.58 28.62
N VAL A 7 -15.29 15.38 28.11
CA VAL A 7 -14.92 15.74 26.73
C VAL A 7 -15.19 14.59 25.74
N LEU A 8 -15.18 13.34 26.21
CA LEU A 8 -15.09 12.17 25.32
C LEU A 8 -16.46 11.58 24.93
N ALA A 9 -17.54 11.83 25.69
CA ALA A 9 -18.87 11.23 25.45
C ALA A 9 -19.65 11.89 24.31
N VAL A 10 -19.05 12.88 23.70
CA VAL A 10 -19.83 13.89 23.03
C VAL A 10 -20.07 13.34 21.59
N LEU A 11 -19.07 12.68 20.96
CA LEU A 11 -18.97 12.59 19.48
C LEU A 11 -20.05 11.70 18.85
N PHE A 12 -20.76 10.94 19.69
CA PHE A 12 -21.70 9.91 19.30
C PHE A 12 -23.11 10.40 18.89
N SER A 13 -23.54 11.63 19.20
CA SER A 13 -24.94 12.06 18.95
C SER A 13 -25.16 12.86 17.66
N VAL A 14 -24.10 13.28 16.96
CA VAL A 14 -24.20 14.23 15.83
C VAL A 14 -24.39 13.52 14.48
N LEU A 15 -24.00 12.26 14.32
CA LEU A 15 -24.03 11.55 13.04
C LEU A 15 -25.35 10.81 12.72
N ALA A 16 -26.28 10.68 13.66
CA ALA A 16 -27.56 9.99 13.44
C ALA A 16 -28.64 10.83 12.74
N ALA A 17 -28.38 12.12 12.46
CA ALA A 17 -29.39 13.05 11.93
C ALA A 17 -29.22 13.42 10.44
N CYS A 18 -28.31 12.76 9.72
CA CYS A 18 -28.00 13.09 8.32
C CYS A 18 -28.16 11.89 7.36
N THR A 19 -29.25 11.14 7.45
CA THR A 19 -29.60 10.12 6.45
C THR A 19 -30.84 10.54 5.64
N PRO A 20 -30.75 10.64 4.31
CA PRO A 20 -31.94 10.64 3.46
C PRO A 20 -32.54 9.23 3.41
N PHE A 21 -33.87 9.18 3.43
CA PHE A 21 -34.71 7.99 3.38
C PHE A 21 -34.90 7.61 1.90
N GLU A 22 -34.42 6.44 1.46
CA GLU A 22 -34.71 5.89 0.13
C GLU A 22 -35.24 4.47 0.20
N SER A 23 -36.28 4.24 -0.63
CA SER A 23 -37.22 3.14 -0.60
C SER A 23 -36.76 1.89 -1.36
N ALA A 24 -37.11 0.73 -0.82
CA ALA A 24 -37.00 -0.57 -1.46
C ALA A 24 -37.86 -0.68 -2.74
N GLY A 25 -37.32 -1.33 -3.78
CA GLY A 25 -38.03 -1.71 -5.00
C GLY A 25 -37.64 -3.12 -5.45
N ASP A 26 -38.67 -3.93 -5.68
CA ASP A 26 -38.66 -5.37 -5.98
C ASP A 26 -38.10 -5.75 -7.38
N GLY A 27 -37.61 -7.00 -7.51
CA GLY A 27 -37.35 -7.69 -8.80
C GLY A 27 -38.65 -8.01 -9.57
N PRO A 28 -38.65 -8.75 -10.72
CA PRO A 28 -38.09 -10.11 -10.77
C PRO A 28 -37.65 -10.70 -12.16
N THR A 29 -37.07 -11.91 -12.06
CA THR A 29 -37.19 -13.10 -12.96
C THR A 29 -36.54 -13.24 -14.35
N LYS A 30 -35.97 -14.45 -14.46
CA LYS A 30 -35.33 -15.21 -15.55
C LYS A 30 -36.33 -15.76 -16.58
N PRO A 31 -35.88 -16.12 -17.79
CA PRO A 31 -36.23 -17.44 -18.33
C PRO A 31 -35.08 -18.20 -18.99
N THR A 32 -35.37 -19.46 -19.29
CA THR A 32 -34.51 -20.61 -19.60
C THR A 32 -34.49 -21.03 -21.07
N ALA A 33 -33.32 -21.57 -21.48
CA ALA A 33 -33.09 -22.80 -22.28
C ALA A 33 -33.23 -22.87 -23.83
N ARG A 34 -32.19 -23.52 -24.40
CA ARG A 34 -32.16 -24.73 -25.27
C ARG A 34 -31.87 -24.60 -26.78
N GLY A 35 -31.03 -25.54 -27.24
CA GLY A 35 -30.85 -26.04 -28.62
C GLY A 35 -29.51 -25.68 -29.24
N SER A 36 -28.79 -26.51 -30.01
CA SER A 36 -28.49 -27.95 -30.14
C SER A 36 -27.74 -28.08 -31.50
N ASP A 37 -26.97 -29.17 -31.64
CA ASP A 37 -26.47 -29.76 -32.90
C ASP A 37 -25.31 -28.97 -33.56
N ASP A 38 -24.08 -29.49 -33.69
CA ASP A 38 -23.54 -30.70 -34.33
C ASP A 38 -22.66 -30.17 -35.47
N ASP A 39 -21.36 -30.49 -35.47
CA ASP A 39 -20.65 -30.92 -36.68
C ASP A 39 -19.20 -31.31 -36.38
N ASP A 40 -18.83 -32.39 -37.06
CA ASP A 40 -17.61 -33.17 -37.02
C ASP A 40 -16.32 -32.37 -37.26
N ASP A 41 -15.27 -32.67 -36.50
CA ASP A 41 -13.91 -32.59 -37.03
C ASP A 41 -12.95 -33.60 -36.38
N GLN A 42 -12.26 -34.37 -37.23
CA GLN A 42 -11.37 -35.47 -36.87
C GLN A 42 -10.06 -34.97 -36.24
N PRO A 43 -9.49 -35.70 -35.25
CA PRO A 43 -8.26 -35.29 -34.59
C PRO A 43 -7.03 -35.58 -35.45
N ALA A 44 -6.28 -34.52 -35.76
CA ALA A 44 -4.93 -34.63 -36.28
C ALA A 44 -3.98 -35.22 -35.22
N LYS A 45 -3.11 -36.13 -35.67
CA LYS A 45 -2.04 -36.79 -34.90
C LYS A 45 -1.18 -35.77 -34.13
N PRO A 46 -0.95 -35.94 -32.80
CA PRO A 46 -0.01 -35.09 -32.06
C PRO A 46 1.41 -35.34 -32.58
N LYS A 47 2.12 -34.25 -32.88
CA LYS A 47 3.57 -34.28 -32.98
C LYS A 47 4.12 -34.17 -31.57
N ASP A 48 4.92 -35.15 -31.17
CA ASP A 48 5.71 -35.13 -29.93
C ASP A 48 6.76 -34.02 -30.00
N ASP A 49 6.35 -32.79 -29.70
CA ASP A 49 7.24 -31.65 -29.37
C ASP A 49 7.01 -31.20 -27.91
N ASP A 50 6.49 -32.10 -27.05
CA ASP A 50 6.27 -31.92 -25.62
C ASP A 50 7.57 -32.03 -24.80
N ALA A 51 8.57 -31.22 -25.14
CA ALA A 51 9.58 -30.87 -24.16
C ALA A 51 8.93 -29.90 -23.17
N GLU A 52 8.29 -30.44 -22.12
CA GLU A 52 7.90 -29.67 -20.94
C GLU A 52 9.07 -28.76 -20.54
N PRO A 53 8.84 -27.44 -20.36
CA PRO A 53 9.91 -26.52 -20.02
C PRO A 53 10.54 -26.95 -18.69
N LYS A 54 11.80 -27.40 -18.75
CA LYS A 54 12.58 -27.74 -17.55
C LYS A 54 12.68 -26.50 -16.65
N ILE A 55 12.04 -26.58 -15.47
CA ILE A 55 12.11 -25.56 -14.43
C ILE A 55 13.47 -25.72 -13.72
N ASP A 56 14.34 -24.73 -13.91
CA ASP A 56 15.66 -24.65 -13.29
C ASP A 56 15.51 -24.09 -11.87
N PRO A 57 15.98 -24.77 -10.80
CA PRO A 57 15.92 -24.29 -9.43
C PRO A 57 16.76 -23.04 -9.14
N ASN A 58 17.54 -22.56 -10.10
CA ASN A 58 18.15 -21.21 -10.08
C ASN A 58 17.25 -20.11 -10.69
N LYS A 59 16.05 -20.45 -11.19
CA LYS A 59 15.04 -19.46 -11.61
C LYS A 59 14.27 -19.03 -10.36
N ASN A 60 14.37 -17.76 -9.99
CA ASN A 60 13.90 -17.11 -8.75
C ASN A 60 12.39 -17.18 -8.43
N GLY A 61 11.67 -18.22 -8.87
CA GLY A 61 10.23 -18.33 -8.71
C GLY A 61 9.46 -17.25 -9.48
N LEU A 62 10.11 -16.39 -10.25
CA LEU A 62 9.45 -15.32 -10.98
C LEU A 62 9.26 -15.71 -12.44
N VAL A 63 8.01 -15.67 -12.91
CA VAL A 63 7.67 -15.75 -14.33
C VAL A 63 7.30 -14.35 -14.81
N VAL A 64 7.98 -13.86 -15.84
CA VAL A 64 7.66 -12.58 -16.49
C VAL A 64 7.01 -12.87 -17.83
N VAL A 65 5.82 -12.32 -18.06
CA VAL A 65 5.02 -12.48 -19.28
C VAL A 65 4.91 -11.12 -19.95
N ASP A 66 5.46 -10.97 -21.15
CA ASP A 66 5.20 -9.79 -21.99
C ASP A 66 3.80 -9.92 -22.60
N LEU A 67 2.90 -9.02 -22.19
CA LEU A 67 1.53 -8.98 -22.71
C LEU A 67 1.45 -8.14 -24.00
N GLY A 68 2.58 -7.55 -24.41
CA GLY A 68 2.73 -6.81 -25.64
C GLY A 68 2.14 -5.40 -25.60
N ALA A 69 1.91 -4.87 -26.80
CA ALA A 69 1.30 -3.56 -26.96
C ALA A 69 -0.19 -3.61 -26.60
N VAL A 70 -0.65 -2.64 -25.82
CA VAL A 70 -2.04 -2.52 -25.38
C VAL A 70 -2.54 -1.09 -25.60
N ALA A 71 -3.84 -0.98 -25.84
CA ALA A 71 -4.53 0.29 -26.02
C ALA A 71 -5.80 0.31 -25.15
N SER A 72 -6.42 1.48 -25.01
CA SER A 72 -7.72 1.59 -24.35
C SER A 72 -8.76 0.69 -25.03
N GLY A 73 -9.47 -0.12 -24.23
CA GLY A 73 -10.42 -1.13 -24.71
C GLY A 73 -9.79 -2.47 -25.10
N ALA A 74 -8.46 -2.61 -25.07
CA ALA A 74 -7.79 -3.88 -25.31
C ALA A 74 -8.05 -4.87 -24.18
N SER A 75 -8.10 -6.16 -24.53
CA SER A 75 -8.17 -7.27 -23.59
C SER A 75 -7.16 -8.34 -23.98
N VAL A 76 -6.45 -8.89 -23.01
CA VAL A 76 -5.44 -9.94 -23.17
C VAL A 76 -5.74 -11.10 -22.23
N THR A 77 -5.18 -12.27 -22.56
CA THR A 77 -5.24 -13.44 -21.67
C THR A 77 -3.88 -13.67 -21.03
N LEU A 78 -3.88 -13.90 -19.72
CA LEU A 78 -2.72 -14.34 -18.94
C LEU A 78 -2.94 -15.78 -18.49
N ASP A 79 -1.99 -16.67 -18.77
CA ASP A 79 -2.01 -18.03 -18.25
C ASP A 79 -1.29 -18.08 -16.90
N VAL A 80 -2.03 -18.37 -15.84
CA VAL A 80 -1.50 -18.42 -14.47
C VAL A 80 -1.27 -19.88 -14.07
N PRO A 81 -0.05 -20.29 -13.72
CA PRO A 81 0.26 -21.67 -13.41
C PRO A 81 -0.28 -22.08 -12.03
N PRO A 82 -0.49 -23.39 -11.78
CA PRO A 82 -1.05 -23.90 -10.51
C PRO A 82 -0.16 -23.67 -9.29
N ASN A 83 1.10 -23.30 -9.49
CA ASN A 83 2.08 -23.04 -8.45
C ASN A 83 2.31 -21.54 -8.19
N ALA A 84 1.42 -20.67 -8.67
CA ALA A 84 1.47 -19.23 -8.41
C ALA A 84 1.07 -18.89 -6.97
N LEU A 85 1.82 -18.00 -6.32
CA LEU A 85 1.43 -17.34 -5.07
C LEU A 85 0.54 -16.12 -5.34
N GLY A 86 0.85 -15.41 -6.43
CA GLY A 86 0.20 -14.17 -6.85
C GLY A 86 0.79 -13.66 -8.14
N PHE A 87 0.17 -12.62 -8.68
CA PHE A 87 0.71 -11.92 -9.84
C PHE A 87 0.43 -10.42 -9.79
N ASN A 88 1.27 -9.66 -10.49
CA ASN A 88 1.12 -8.24 -10.70
C ASN A 88 1.08 -7.98 -12.21
N VAL A 89 0.06 -7.27 -12.67
CA VAL A 89 -0.05 -6.77 -14.03
C VAL A 89 0.31 -5.31 -14.00
N ALA A 90 1.22 -4.92 -14.88
CA ALA A 90 1.73 -3.57 -14.93
C ALA A 90 1.65 -3.06 -16.36
N VAL A 91 1.29 -1.79 -16.54
CA VAL A 91 1.15 -1.15 -17.84
C VAL A 91 1.85 0.20 -17.82
N THR A 92 2.57 0.49 -18.91
CA THR A 92 3.22 1.79 -19.13
C THR A 92 2.68 2.45 -20.39
N SER A 93 2.61 3.77 -20.41
CA SER A 93 2.26 4.59 -21.57
C SER A 93 3.34 5.64 -21.84
N ALA A 94 3.93 5.59 -23.03
CA ALA A 94 4.98 6.52 -23.42
C ALA A 94 4.48 7.96 -23.68
N GLY A 95 3.17 8.15 -23.85
CA GLY A 95 2.57 9.45 -24.19
C GLY A 95 2.16 10.32 -22.99
N GLY A 96 2.41 9.86 -21.77
CA GLY A 96 2.05 10.59 -20.54
C GLY A 96 0.56 10.56 -20.16
N GLY A 97 -0.31 9.97 -20.99
CA GLY A 97 -1.71 9.74 -20.64
C GLY A 97 -1.88 8.61 -19.62
N GLU A 98 -3.04 8.61 -18.96
CA GLU A 98 -3.45 7.59 -18.01
C GLU A 98 -3.87 6.35 -18.78
N LEU A 99 -3.14 5.25 -18.63
CA LEU A 99 -3.53 3.94 -19.11
C LEU A 99 -3.43 2.99 -17.93
N GLY A 100 -4.50 2.27 -17.65
CA GLY A 100 -4.63 1.46 -16.45
C GLY A 100 -5.17 0.06 -16.72
N VAL A 101 -5.11 -0.79 -15.70
CA VAL A 101 -5.78 -2.09 -15.69
C VAL A 101 -7.22 -1.83 -15.23
N VAL A 102 -8.17 -1.87 -16.16
CA VAL A 102 -9.57 -1.55 -15.83
C VAL A 102 -10.32 -2.76 -15.28
N ARG A 103 -9.92 -3.98 -15.68
CA ARG A 103 -10.62 -5.21 -15.29
C ARG A 103 -9.70 -6.41 -15.22
N ILE A 104 -9.90 -7.25 -14.19
CA ILE A 104 -9.29 -8.57 -14.06
C ILE A 104 -10.40 -9.59 -13.77
N GLU A 105 -10.52 -10.59 -14.65
CA GLU A 105 -11.48 -11.69 -14.55
C GLU A 105 -10.75 -13.03 -14.42
N SER A 106 -11.16 -13.82 -13.43
CA SER A 106 -10.59 -15.13 -13.14
C SER A 106 -11.01 -16.18 -14.18
N PRO A 107 -10.39 -17.37 -14.18
CA PRO A 107 -10.76 -18.46 -15.08
C PRO A 107 -12.22 -18.93 -14.92
N SER A 108 -12.83 -18.72 -13.75
CA SER A 108 -14.24 -19.04 -13.51
C SER A 108 -15.21 -17.96 -13.99
N GLY A 109 -14.70 -16.83 -14.51
CA GLY A 109 -15.50 -15.65 -14.86
C GLY A 109 -15.75 -14.70 -13.69
N GLU A 110 -15.15 -14.91 -12.52
CA GLU A 110 -15.28 -14.00 -11.40
C GLU A 110 -14.47 -12.72 -11.64
N VAL A 111 -15.11 -11.57 -11.45
CA VAL A 111 -14.47 -10.25 -11.56
C VAL A 111 -13.85 -9.87 -10.22
N LEU A 112 -12.54 -9.66 -10.21
CA LEU A 112 -11.78 -9.35 -8.99
C LEU A 112 -11.23 -7.93 -8.98
N HIS A 113 -11.26 -7.26 -10.12
CA HIS A 113 -10.91 -5.87 -10.32
C HIS A 113 -11.81 -5.32 -11.44
N ASP A 114 -12.45 -4.18 -11.24
CA ASP A 114 -13.36 -3.56 -12.22
C ASP A 114 -13.37 -2.04 -12.07
N ASP A 115 -13.55 -1.30 -13.16
CA ASP A 115 -13.41 0.18 -13.19
C ASP A 115 -12.17 0.67 -12.42
N PHE A 116 -11.02 0.03 -12.69
CA PHE A 116 -9.73 0.33 -12.03
C PHE A 116 -9.72 0.12 -10.50
N THR A 117 -10.73 -0.55 -9.95
CA THR A 117 -10.95 -0.68 -8.51
C THR A 117 -10.91 -2.17 -8.13
N PRO A 118 -10.06 -2.59 -7.17
CA PRO A 118 -10.12 -3.95 -6.63
C PRO A 118 -11.50 -4.24 -6.05
N LYS A 119 -11.98 -5.47 -6.20
CA LYS A 119 -13.26 -5.90 -5.62
C LYS A 119 -13.30 -5.57 -4.11
N LYS A 120 -14.39 -4.91 -3.67
CA LYS A 120 -14.64 -4.36 -2.32
C LYS A 120 -13.93 -3.04 -1.99
N SER A 121 -13.01 -2.55 -2.80
CA SER A 121 -12.41 -1.22 -2.61
C SER A 121 -13.33 -0.15 -3.21
N LYS A 122 -13.12 1.10 -2.81
CA LYS A 122 -13.67 2.29 -3.48
C LYS A 122 -12.61 3.11 -4.22
N SER A 123 -11.33 2.77 -4.04
CA SER A 123 -10.19 3.53 -4.56
C SER A 123 -9.71 2.97 -5.90
N LYS A 124 -9.53 3.86 -6.88
CA LYS A 124 -9.15 3.52 -8.25
C LYS A 124 -7.66 3.23 -8.41
N LEU A 125 -7.18 2.12 -7.85
CA LEU A 125 -5.75 1.79 -7.85
C LEU A 125 -5.19 1.35 -9.21
N GLY A 126 -6.03 0.80 -10.07
CA GLY A 126 -5.63 0.32 -11.40
C GLY A 126 -5.44 1.44 -12.42
N LEU A 127 -5.83 2.68 -12.10
CA LEU A 127 -5.72 3.83 -12.98
C LEU A 127 -4.33 4.43 -12.81
N GLY A 128 -3.54 4.41 -13.89
CA GLY A 128 -2.17 4.89 -13.84
C GLY A 128 -2.07 6.40 -13.68
N ALA A 129 -1.01 6.84 -13.01
CA ALA A 129 -0.57 8.23 -13.01
C ALA A 129 0.72 8.35 -13.82
N ARG A 130 0.86 9.44 -14.58
CA ARG A 130 2.10 9.78 -15.33
C ARG A 130 2.65 8.63 -16.19
N GLY A 131 1.76 7.87 -16.81
CA GLY A 131 2.12 6.81 -17.76
C GLY A 131 2.55 5.49 -17.13
N ALA A 132 2.25 5.22 -15.86
CA ALA A 132 2.40 3.88 -15.27
C ALA A 132 1.22 3.52 -14.37
N ALA A 133 0.75 2.27 -14.47
CA ALA A 133 -0.25 1.68 -13.58
C ALA A 133 0.08 0.23 -13.27
N ALA A 134 -0.48 -0.27 -12.17
CA ALA A 134 -0.42 -1.69 -11.86
C ALA A 134 -1.68 -2.16 -11.14
N ALA A 135 -1.96 -3.45 -11.21
CA ALA A 135 -2.95 -4.13 -10.40
C ALA A 135 -2.41 -5.52 -10.02
N SER A 136 -2.66 -5.94 -8.78
CA SER A 136 -2.13 -7.20 -8.25
C SER A 136 -3.26 -8.14 -7.86
N ILE A 137 -3.00 -9.43 -7.92
CA ILE A 137 -3.86 -10.48 -7.34
C ILE A 137 -2.99 -11.31 -6.37
N PRO A 138 -3.39 -11.43 -5.09
CA PRO A 138 -4.57 -10.83 -4.47
C PRO A 138 -4.38 -9.34 -4.16
N GLN A 139 -5.50 -8.61 -4.11
CA GLN A 139 -5.62 -7.24 -3.61
C GLN A 139 -6.86 -7.09 -2.69
N ASN A 140 -7.43 -8.20 -2.25
CA ASN A 140 -8.66 -8.30 -1.47
C ASN A 140 -8.58 -9.59 -0.60
N ASP A 141 -9.68 -10.01 0.04
CA ASP A 141 -9.75 -11.22 0.89
C ASP A 141 -9.61 -12.57 0.17
N LEU A 142 -8.96 -12.60 -0.98
CA LEU A 142 -8.47 -13.85 -1.56
C LEU A 142 -7.34 -14.40 -0.67
N LEU A 143 -7.73 -15.15 0.36
CA LEU A 143 -6.83 -15.82 1.30
C LEU A 143 -6.09 -17.03 0.68
N THR A 144 -6.38 -17.35 -0.58
CA THR A 144 -5.77 -18.45 -1.31
C THR A 144 -5.01 -17.93 -2.52
N ALA A 145 -4.03 -18.73 -2.97
CA ALA A 145 -3.37 -18.54 -4.25
C ALA A 145 -4.38 -18.32 -5.40
N PRO A 146 -4.01 -17.54 -6.45
CA PRO A 146 -4.86 -17.37 -7.61
C PRO A 146 -5.15 -18.72 -8.28
N ALA A 147 -6.39 -18.90 -8.74
CA ALA A 147 -6.77 -20.11 -9.46
C ALA A 147 -5.94 -20.27 -10.75
N PRO A 148 -5.45 -21.47 -11.07
CA PRO A 148 -4.74 -21.70 -12.32
C PRO A 148 -5.62 -21.54 -13.55
N GLY A 149 -5.01 -21.18 -14.67
CA GLY A 149 -5.62 -21.12 -15.99
C GLY A 149 -5.65 -19.73 -16.59
N LYS A 150 -6.58 -19.53 -17.52
CA LYS A 150 -6.66 -18.32 -18.35
C LYS A 150 -7.42 -17.20 -17.65
N TRP A 151 -6.69 -16.18 -17.21
CA TRP A 151 -7.23 -14.93 -16.69
C TRP A 151 -7.41 -13.92 -17.82
N LYS A 152 -8.49 -13.13 -17.79
CA LYS A 152 -8.68 -12.02 -18.75
C LYS A 152 -8.34 -10.70 -18.08
N ILE A 153 -7.57 -9.88 -18.78
CA ILE A 153 -7.11 -8.58 -18.30
C ILE A 153 -7.50 -7.55 -19.35
N ALA A 154 -8.25 -6.53 -18.95
CA ALA A 154 -8.62 -5.42 -19.82
C ALA A 154 -7.93 -4.12 -19.40
N PHE A 155 -7.67 -3.27 -20.39
CA PHE A 155 -7.02 -1.98 -20.21
C PHE A 155 -7.93 -0.84 -20.68
N ALA A 156 -7.90 0.29 -20.00
CA ALA A 156 -8.60 1.50 -20.42
C ALA A 156 -7.87 2.77 -19.98
N GLY A 157 -8.24 3.89 -20.60
CA GLY A 157 -7.66 5.20 -20.34
C GLY A 157 -7.45 6.03 -21.61
N ASN A 158 -6.63 7.08 -21.52
CA ASN A 158 -6.28 7.98 -22.62
C ASN A 158 -4.78 7.92 -23.01
N GLY A 159 -3.98 7.08 -22.35
CA GLY A 159 -2.58 6.84 -22.71
C GLY A 159 -2.42 6.19 -24.09
N THR A 160 -1.40 6.62 -24.84
CA THR A 160 -1.05 6.07 -26.16
C THR A 160 0.20 5.17 -26.07
N ASN A 161 0.37 4.27 -27.03
CA ASN A 161 1.52 3.36 -27.11
C ASN A 161 1.74 2.57 -25.82
N GLY A 162 0.66 1.99 -25.29
CA GLY A 162 0.70 1.21 -24.06
C GLY A 162 1.50 -0.07 -24.23
N ARG A 163 2.26 -0.46 -23.22
CA ARG A 163 2.86 -1.80 -23.12
C ARG A 163 2.57 -2.40 -21.76
N ALA A 164 2.10 -3.64 -21.76
CA ALA A 164 1.76 -4.36 -20.54
C ALA A 164 2.66 -5.57 -20.34
N SER A 165 2.87 -5.91 -19.07
CA SER A 165 3.55 -7.13 -18.66
C SER A 165 2.91 -7.67 -17.40
N ALA A 166 2.95 -8.99 -17.21
CA ALA A 166 2.61 -9.61 -15.95
C ALA A 166 3.84 -10.26 -15.31
N ARG A 167 3.90 -10.20 -13.98
CA ARG A 167 4.88 -10.88 -13.15
C ARG A 167 4.18 -11.82 -12.21
N ILE A 168 4.48 -13.11 -12.29
CA ILE A 168 3.85 -14.15 -11.50
C ILE A 168 4.89 -14.68 -10.51
N GLN A 169 4.62 -14.52 -9.22
CA GLN A 169 5.41 -15.16 -8.18
C GLN A 169 4.96 -16.62 -8.07
N THR A 170 5.89 -17.55 -8.16
CA THR A 170 5.66 -19.00 -8.13
C THR A 170 6.58 -19.66 -7.12
N THR A 171 6.17 -20.82 -6.64
CA THR A 171 7.00 -21.75 -5.85
C THR A 171 6.89 -23.15 -6.42
N SER A 172 7.49 -24.16 -5.81
CA SER A 172 7.38 -25.55 -6.31
C SER A 172 5.98 -26.14 -6.13
N ASP A 173 5.19 -25.65 -5.18
CA ASP A 173 3.92 -26.26 -4.74
C ASP A 173 2.76 -25.25 -4.60
N GLY A 174 2.96 -24.00 -5.03
CA GLY A 174 1.96 -22.94 -4.88
C GLY A 174 1.76 -22.47 -3.45
N LYS A 175 2.68 -22.80 -2.53
CA LYS A 175 2.66 -22.33 -1.15
C LYS A 175 3.85 -21.44 -0.84
N PHE A 176 3.67 -20.53 0.10
CA PHE A 176 4.72 -19.64 0.56
C PHE A 176 5.64 -20.37 1.57
N HIS A 177 6.96 -20.29 1.35
CA HIS A 177 7.98 -20.93 2.20
C HIS A 177 8.99 -19.92 2.77
N GLY A 178 8.65 -18.63 2.76
CA GLY A 178 9.61 -17.56 3.00
C GLY A 178 10.16 -16.97 1.70
N GLY A 179 11.10 -16.05 1.84
CA GLY A 179 11.82 -15.46 0.71
C GLY A 179 12.89 -14.50 1.17
N VAL A 180 13.55 -13.85 0.20
CA VAL A 180 14.56 -12.82 0.44
C VAL A 180 14.18 -11.55 -0.31
N LEU A 181 14.18 -10.43 0.40
CA LEU A 181 13.93 -9.12 -0.20
C LEU A 181 15.21 -8.28 -0.21
N ASP A 182 15.65 -7.89 -1.41
CA ASP A 182 16.73 -6.91 -1.55
C ASP A 182 16.17 -5.49 -1.41
N LEU A 183 17.03 -4.57 -0.97
CA LEU A 183 16.68 -3.15 -0.78
C LEU A 183 17.73 -2.26 -1.42
N HIS A 184 17.29 -1.33 -2.27
CA HIS A 184 18.08 -0.28 -2.88
C HIS A 184 17.76 1.03 -2.18
N VAL A 185 18.75 1.62 -1.52
CA VAL A 185 18.62 2.87 -0.77
C VAL A 185 19.33 3.99 -1.51
N TYR A 186 18.58 5.00 -1.95
CA TYR A 186 19.11 6.20 -2.58
C TYR A 186 19.34 7.27 -1.52
N VAL A 187 20.55 7.83 -1.49
CA VAL A 187 20.99 8.77 -0.46
C VAL A 187 21.54 10.03 -1.14
N PRO A 188 20.86 11.18 -1.01
CA PRO A 188 21.40 12.45 -1.46
C PRO A 188 22.53 12.90 -0.52
N PRO A 189 23.55 13.61 -1.01
CA PRO A 189 24.55 14.22 -0.14
C PRO A 189 23.92 15.26 0.78
N GLY A 190 24.34 15.28 2.04
CA GLY A 190 23.81 16.20 3.04
C GLY A 190 22.48 15.78 3.65
N LEU A 191 22.12 14.49 3.56
CA LEU A 191 20.98 13.92 4.28
C LEU A 191 21.17 14.18 5.77
N THR A 192 20.27 14.95 6.36
CA THR A 192 20.24 15.17 7.80
C THR A 192 19.61 13.95 8.48
N VAL A 193 20.31 13.39 9.45
CA VAL A 193 19.85 12.25 10.25
C VAL A 193 19.89 12.67 11.71
N TRP A 194 18.84 12.34 12.47
CA TRP A 194 18.76 12.58 13.91
C TRP A 194 19.02 11.29 14.66
N GLY A 195 19.69 11.41 15.81
CA GLY A 195 19.91 10.28 16.73
C GLY A 195 18.61 9.63 17.19
N ASN A 196 18.72 8.45 17.80
CA ASN A 196 17.58 7.55 18.11
C ASN A 196 16.65 8.02 19.25
N GLY A 197 16.66 9.30 19.62
CA GLY A 197 15.84 9.83 20.71
C GLY A 197 14.85 10.87 20.21
N MET A 198 13.60 10.78 20.69
CA MET A 198 12.58 11.81 20.48
C MET A 198 12.88 13.14 21.20
N GLU A 199 13.93 13.19 22.01
CA GLU A 199 14.30 14.40 22.73
C GLU A 199 14.69 15.53 21.77
N ALA A 200 14.26 16.75 22.07
CA ALA A 200 14.65 17.95 21.33
C ALA A 200 16.18 18.21 21.36
N SER A 201 16.88 17.55 22.29
CA SER A 201 18.34 17.54 22.48
C SER A 201 19.06 16.60 21.51
N SER A 202 18.35 15.79 20.73
CA SER A 202 18.94 14.87 19.76
C SER A 202 19.84 15.62 18.78
N THR A 203 21.12 15.25 18.78
CA THR A 203 22.10 15.76 17.83
C THR A 203 21.77 15.23 16.44
N SER A 204 21.71 16.12 15.46
CA SER A 204 21.70 15.74 14.04
C SER A 204 23.11 15.68 13.50
N HIS A 205 23.33 14.86 12.49
CA HIS A 205 24.54 14.84 11.69
C HIS A 205 24.20 14.62 10.21
N LEU A 206 25.15 14.94 9.34
CA LEU A 206 24.99 14.79 7.90
C LEU A 206 25.50 13.41 7.47
N VAL A 207 24.75 12.80 6.56
CA VAL A 207 25.04 11.50 5.96
C VAL A 207 25.07 11.65 4.44
N ASP A 208 25.84 10.79 3.79
CA ASP A 208 25.86 10.58 2.35
C ASP A 208 25.93 9.07 2.05
N VAL A 209 26.02 8.70 0.77
CA VAL A 209 26.09 7.28 0.37
C VAL A 209 27.27 6.51 0.99
N THR A 210 28.36 7.20 1.33
CA THR A 210 29.59 6.56 1.84
C THR A 210 29.50 6.27 3.33
N THR A 211 28.81 7.14 4.07
CA THR A 211 28.65 7.06 5.52
C THR A 211 27.37 6.32 5.94
N ALA A 212 26.30 6.39 5.13
CA ALA A 212 25.01 5.77 5.41
C ALA A 212 25.05 4.27 5.75
N PRO A 213 25.83 3.41 5.05
CA PRO A 213 25.85 1.97 5.32
C PRO A 213 26.31 1.61 6.73
N THR A 214 27.15 2.46 7.32
CA THR A 214 27.73 2.28 8.66
C THR A 214 27.15 3.24 9.70
N ASP A 215 26.23 4.11 9.31
CA ASP A 215 25.66 5.10 10.20
C ASP A 215 24.73 4.42 11.23
N PRO A 216 24.94 4.62 12.54
CA PRO A 216 24.17 3.91 13.56
C PRO A 216 22.69 4.31 13.60
N ALA A 217 22.34 5.54 13.23
CA ALA A 217 20.98 6.04 13.25
C ALA A 217 20.18 5.56 12.02
N ILE A 218 20.83 5.46 10.85
CA ILE A 218 20.25 4.79 9.67
C ILE A 218 20.12 3.30 9.92
N LYS A 219 21.14 2.64 10.49
CA LYS A 219 21.10 1.21 10.80
C LYS A 219 19.93 0.88 11.73
N ALA A 220 19.71 1.67 12.78
CA ALA A 220 18.60 1.44 13.72
C ALA A 220 17.22 1.48 13.04
N ARG A 221 16.99 2.42 12.12
CA ARG A 221 15.74 2.53 11.33
C ARG A 221 15.52 1.32 10.44
N LEU A 222 16.57 0.90 9.73
CA LEU A 222 16.51 -0.29 8.89
C LEU A 222 16.32 -1.57 9.73
N ASP A 223 16.94 -1.66 10.91
CA ASP A 223 16.76 -2.81 11.81
C ASP A 223 15.31 -2.90 12.30
N VAL A 224 14.65 -1.77 12.63
CA VAL A 224 13.22 -1.74 12.98
C VAL A 224 12.36 -2.21 11.80
N PHE A 225 12.58 -1.64 10.61
CA PHE A 225 11.89 -2.05 9.38
C PHE A 225 12.00 -3.56 9.16
N TRP A 226 13.23 -4.09 9.12
CA TRP A 226 13.47 -5.51 8.87
C TRP A 226 12.89 -6.40 9.97
N SER A 227 12.98 -6.00 11.24
CA SER A 227 12.41 -6.78 12.34
C SER A 227 10.89 -6.90 12.21
N ALA A 228 10.18 -5.79 11.94
CA ALA A 228 8.73 -5.80 11.76
C ALA A 228 8.30 -6.56 10.49
N PHE A 229 9.01 -6.33 9.38
CA PHE A 229 8.76 -6.97 8.10
C PHE A 229 8.97 -8.50 8.16
N GLU A 230 10.11 -8.96 8.67
CA GLU A 230 10.42 -10.39 8.81
C GLU A 230 9.43 -11.09 9.73
N LYS A 231 9.11 -10.49 10.88
CA LYS A 231 8.17 -11.04 11.86
C LYS A 231 6.79 -11.29 11.27
N SER A 232 6.30 -10.36 10.46
CA SER A 232 4.94 -10.41 9.91
C SER A 232 4.85 -11.22 8.61
N THR A 233 5.89 -11.20 7.77
CA THR A 233 5.84 -11.83 6.45
C THR A 233 6.55 -13.18 6.40
N GLY A 234 7.60 -13.39 7.18
CA GLY A 234 8.54 -14.51 7.01
C GLY A 234 9.50 -14.35 5.82
N ILE A 235 9.57 -13.17 5.20
CA ILE A 235 10.53 -12.81 4.15
C ILE A 235 11.73 -12.16 4.81
N THR A 236 12.93 -12.71 4.62
CA THR A 236 14.16 -12.25 5.26
C THR A 236 14.86 -11.13 4.49
N ARG A 237 15.70 -10.39 5.21
CA ARG A 237 16.57 -9.36 4.66
C ARG A 237 17.56 -9.94 3.65
N GLY A 238 17.53 -9.37 2.45
CA GLY A 238 18.50 -9.61 1.39
C GLY A 238 19.65 -8.61 1.37
N LYS A 239 20.19 -8.40 0.17
CA LYS A 239 21.25 -7.43 -0.07
C LYS A 239 20.69 -6.01 0.06
N VAL A 240 21.41 -5.16 0.81
CA VAL A 240 21.16 -3.71 0.81
C VAL A 240 22.20 -3.03 -0.08
N SER A 241 21.75 -2.41 -1.16
CA SER A 241 22.57 -1.65 -2.11
C SER A 241 22.36 -0.15 -1.88
N TRP A 242 23.43 0.63 -1.90
CA TRP A 242 23.41 2.05 -1.60
C TRP A 242 23.79 2.87 -2.82
N HIS A 243 23.00 3.90 -3.13
CA HIS A 243 23.12 4.67 -4.36
C HIS A 243 23.25 6.16 -4.05
N ALA A 244 24.29 6.78 -4.62
CA ALA A 244 24.40 8.24 -4.59
C ALA A 244 23.36 8.84 -5.53
N VAL A 245 22.70 9.90 -5.09
CA VAL A 245 21.82 10.69 -5.96
C VAL A 245 22.12 12.18 -5.82
N ASP A 246 21.52 12.98 -6.70
CA ASP A 246 21.72 14.42 -6.71
C ASP A 246 21.26 15.08 -5.39
N ALA A 247 22.02 16.09 -4.92
CA ALA A 247 21.73 16.84 -3.70
C ALA A 247 20.32 17.45 -3.67
N LYS A 248 19.77 17.75 -4.85
CA LYS A 248 18.42 18.30 -5.01
C LYS A 248 17.33 17.36 -4.48
N PHE A 249 17.60 16.06 -4.35
CA PHE A 249 16.66 15.09 -3.79
C PHE A 249 16.64 15.08 -2.26
N ASN A 250 17.54 15.83 -1.60
CA ASN A 250 17.48 15.99 -0.14
C ASN A 250 16.19 16.67 0.32
N THR A 251 15.50 17.36 -0.59
CA THR A 251 14.20 17.99 -0.36
C THR A 251 13.31 17.75 -1.57
N VAL A 252 12.15 17.13 -1.34
CA VAL A 252 11.12 16.88 -2.35
C VAL A 252 9.92 17.74 -1.98
N VAL A 253 9.65 18.82 -2.71
CA VAL A 253 8.65 19.85 -2.31
C VAL A 253 7.40 19.86 -3.18
N ASP A 254 7.42 19.14 -4.29
CA ASP A 254 6.35 19.12 -5.27
C ASP A 254 6.33 17.78 -6.03
N ASP A 255 5.23 17.58 -6.76
CA ASP A 255 4.97 16.35 -7.51
C ASP A 255 6.00 16.12 -8.61
N ASP A 256 6.47 17.18 -9.29
CA ASP A 256 7.45 17.02 -10.37
C ASP A 256 8.80 16.52 -9.82
N ARG A 257 9.25 17.03 -8.66
CA ARG A 257 10.43 16.52 -7.96
C ARG A 257 10.21 15.11 -7.42
N TYR A 258 9.01 14.81 -6.93
CA TYR A 258 8.66 13.46 -6.48
C TYR A 258 8.75 12.47 -7.64
N TYR A 259 8.14 12.76 -8.79
CA TYR A 259 8.19 11.87 -9.95
C TYR A 259 9.60 11.71 -10.55
N GLU A 260 10.43 12.74 -10.42
CA GLU A 260 11.85 12.61 -10.76
C GLU A 260 12.56 11.65 -9.80
N ALA A 261 12.28 11.76 -8.50
CA ALA A 261 12.82 10.87 -7.48
C ALA A 261 12.34 9.41 -7.65
N THR A 262 11.08 9.21 -8.01
CA THR A 262 10.53 7.86 -8.15
C THR A 262 11.10 7.09 -9.34
N ALA A 263 11.75 7.77 -10.30
CA ALA A 263 12.43 7.18 -11.45
C ALA A 263 13.89 6.76 -11.20
N LEU A 264 14.42 6.96 -9.98
CA LEU A 264 15.82 6.68 -9.62
C LEU A 264 16.23 5.21 -9.76
N SER A 265 15.27 4.27 -9.77
CA SER A 265 15.57 2.83 -9.93
C SER A 265 15.96 2.40 -11.35
N LYS A 266 16.08 3.34 -12.28
CA LYS A 266 16.41 3.03 -13.68
C LYS A 266 17.74 2.27 -13.79
N GLY A 267 17.67 1.06 -14.33
CA GLY A 267 18.82 0.18 -14.56
C GLY A 267 19.14 -0.77 -13.40
N GLU A 268 18.37 -0.70 -12.31
CA GLU A 268 18.52 -1.59 -11.16
C GLU A 268 17.67 -2.86 -11.29
N PRO A 269 17.99 -3.93 -10.53
CA PRO A 269 17.21 -5.17 -10.52
C PRO A 269 15.75 -4.95 -10.10
N GLU A 270 14.83 -5.65 -10.76
CA GLU A 270 13.38 -5.45 -10.59
C GLU A 270 12.75 -6.21 -9.41
N GLN A 271 13.44 -7.21 -8.86
CA GLN A 271 13.01 -7.93 -7.65
C GLN A 271 13.71 -7.36 -6.41
N ALA A 272 13.46 -6.08 -6.13
CA ALA A 272 13.94 -5.38 -4.97
C ALA A 272 12.96 -4.26 -4.55
N LEU A 273 13.07 -3.80 -3.31
CA LEU A 273 12.52 -2.51 -2.91
C LEU A 273 13.47 -1.39 -3.31
N HIS A 274 12.91 -0.25 -3.68
CA HIS A 274 13.65 0.96 -4.01
C HIS A 274 13.13 2.12 -3.15
N MET A 275 14.01 2.72 -2.36
CA MET A 275 13.66 3.75 -1.39
C MET A 275 14.63 4.93 -1.47
N LEU A 276 14.10 6.14 -1.60
CA LEU A 276 14.86 7.38 -1.42
C LEU A 276 14.68 7.90 0.01
N LEU A 277 15.79 8.19 0.68
CA LEU A 277 15.79 8.91 1.96
C LEU A 277 15.98 10.41 1.72
N VAL A 278 15.17 11.25 2.38
CA VAL A 278 15.22 12.71 2.27
C VAL A 278 15.19 13.38 3.64
N SER A 279 15.61 14.64 3.73
CA SER A 279 15.45 15.45 4.95
C SER A 279 14.13 16.20 5.01
N ASN A 280 13.45 16.37 3.87
CA ASN A 280 12.18 17.09 3.80
C ASN A 280 11.34 16.57 2.62
N LEU A 281 10.08 16.27 2.90
CA LEU A 281 9.06 15.82 1.95
C LEU A 281 7.80 16.69 2.11
N TYR A 282 7.48 17.47 1.08
CA TYR A 282 6.39 18.45 1.00
C TYR A 282 6.36 19.40 2.22
N ASP A 283 7.52 19.97 2.57
CA ASP A 283 7.67 20.90 3.68
C ASP A 283 7.15 20.37 5.03
N GLY A 284 7.39 19.08 5.30
CA GLY A 284 6.95 18.44 6.54
C GLY A 284 5.51 17.92 6.51
N GLU A 285 4.84 17.91 5.35
CA GLU A 285 3.47 17.43 5.24
C GLU A 285 3.38 15.90 5.32
N PHE A 286 4.35 15.20 4.74
CA PHE A 286 4.40 13.74 4.69
C PHE A 286 5.69 13.20 5.29
N VAL A 287 5.58 12.09 6.01
CA VAL A 287 6.72 11.30 6.52
C VAL A 287 7.22 10.33 5.46
N GLY A 288 6.30 9.76 4.68
CA GLY A 288 6.61 8.94 3.53
C GLY A 288 5.61 9.20 2.41
N TYR A 289 6.00 8.84 1.20
CA TYR A 289 5.11 8.85 0.06
C TYR A 289 5.49 7.74 -0.92
N SER A 290 4.55 6.82 -1.13
CA SER A 290 4.65 5.72 -2.07
C SER A 290 3.79 5.97 -3.31
N PRO A 291 4.22 5.51 -4.49
CA PRO A 291 3.37 5.45 -5.66
C PRO A 291 2.23 4.45 -5.48
N LEU A 292 1.35 4.41 -6.49
CA LEU A 292 0.16 3.56 -6.49
C LEU A 292 0.49 2.10 -6.12
N PRO A 293 -0.37 1.44 -5.31
CA PRO A 293 -0.05 0.13 -4.80
C PRO A 293 0.26 -0.91 -5.88
N GLY A 294 1.39 -1.62 -5.73
CA GLY A 294 1.82 -2.68 -6.64
C GLY A 294 2.62 -2.23 -7.88
N THR A 295 2.92 -0.94 -8.03
CA THR A 295 3.76 -0.43 -9.15
C THR A 295 5.26 -0.71 -9.00
N ALA A 296 5.67 -1.21 -7.84
CA ALA A 296 7.03 -1.58 -7.46
C ALA A 296 7.81 -2.41 -8.49
N SER A 297 7.11 -3.17 -9.31
CA SER A 297 7.70 -4.13 -10.23
C SER A 297 8.15 -3.53 -11.57
N LEU A 298 7.99 -2.22 -11.75
CA LEU A 298 8.36 -1.51 -12.96
C LEU A 298 9.55 -0.56 -12.70
N THR A 299 10.80 -1.05 -12.74
CA THR A 299 11.95 -0.17 -12.46
C THR A 299 12.14 0.93 -13.52
N GLY A 300 12.65 2.07 -13.08
CA GLY A 300 13.01 3.21 -13.93
C GLY A 300 11.86 4.06 -14.42
N ASN A 301 10.68 3.97 -13.81
CA ASN A 301 9.53 4.83 -14.12
C ASN A 301 9.11 5.69 -12.92
N ALA A 302 8.14 6.57 -13.13
CA ALA A 302 7.63 7.52 -12.13
C ALA A 302 6.88 6.87 -10.93
N SER A 303 6.91 5.55 -10.80
CA SER A 303 6.23 4.78 -9.77
C SER A 303 7.12 3.67 -9.19
N SER A 304 8.44 3.80 -9.33
CA SER A 304 9.38 2.70 -9.10
C SER A 304 10.30 2.89 -7.90
N THR A 305 10.08 3.93 -7.10
CA THR A 305 10.78 4.19 -5.84
C THR A 305 9.81 4.92 -4.92
N PHE A 306 9.79 4.59 -3.63
CA PHE A 306 9.06 5.36 -2.62
C PHE A 306 10.02 6.26 -1.85
N VAL A 307 9.51 7.33 -1.24
CA VAL A 307 10.31 8.37 -0.58
C VAL A 307 9.98 8.38 0.90
N VAL A 308 10.99 8.45 1.77
CA VAL A 308 10.82 8.58 3.22
C VAL A 308 11.65 9.76 3.72
N ALA A 309 10.98 10.68 4.41
CA ALA A 309 11.61 11.78 5.11
C ALA A 309 12.03 11.35 6.52
N LEU A 310 13.27 11.65 6.85
CA LEU A 310 13.74 11.59 8.23
C LEU A 310 13.49 12.99 8.79
N TYR A 311 12.67 13.12 9.84
CA TYR A 311 12.40 14.41 10.49
C TYR A 311 13.00 14.49 11.88
N ARG A 312 13.24 15.73 12.32
CA ARG A 312 13.59 16.00 13.71
C ARG A 312 12.45 15.54 14.63
N GLY A 313 12.82 14.76 15.64
CA GLY A 313 11.89 14.26 16.66
C GLY A 313 11.34 12.88 16.36
N ASN A 314 11.49 12.36 15.14
CA ASN A 314 11.21 10.97 14.86
C ASN A 314 12.37 10.11 15.37
N ASP A 315 12.04 9.08 16.15
CA ASP A 315 13.02 8.07 16.53
C ASP A 315 13.13 6.98 15.45
N ALA A 316 14.02 6.02 15.70
CA ALA A 316 14.22 4.91 14.77
C ALA A 316 12.99 4.00 14.64
N SER A 317 12.14 3.94 15.66
CA SER A 317 10.92 3.13 15.66
C SER A 317 9.92 3.72 14.67
N PHE A 318 9.62 5.01 14.81
CA PHE A 318 8.67 5.70 13.94
C PHE A 318 9.13 5.71 12.48
N ASP A 319 10.39 6.10 12.21
CA ASP A 319 10.91 6.14 10.83
C ASP A 319 11.01 4.72 10.24
N GLY A 320 11.45 3.72 11.02
CA GLY A 320 11.54 2.33 10.57
C GLY A 320 10.18 1.71 10.24
N LEU A 321 9.15 2.02 11.03
CA LEU A 321 7.78 1.60 10.74
C LEU A 321 7.18 2.39 9.57
N SER A 322 7.53 3.67 9.41
CA SER A 322 7.15 4.47 8.23
C SER A 322 7.71 3.86 6.95
N ILE A 323 8.97 3.41 6.95
CA ILE A 323 9.54 2.65 5.83
C ILE A 323 8.72 1.39 5.54
N TYR A 324 8.24 0.68 6.57
CA TYR A 324 7.39 -0.49 6.37
C TYR A 324 6.02 -0.11 5.77
N HIS A 325 5.40 0.97 6.23
CA HIS A 325 4.13 1.46 5.71
C HIS A 325 4.22 1.77 4.21
N GLU A 326 5.22 2.56 3.81
CA GLU A 326 5.43 2.88 2.39
C GLU A 326 5.78 1.65 1.56
N ALA A 327 6.58 0.73 2.11
CA ALA A 327 6.81 -0.56 1.47
C ALA A 327 5.49 -1.33 1.31
N GLY A 328 4.58 -1.30 2.28
CA GLY A 328 3.25 -1.92 2.23
C GLY A 328 2.45 -1.48 1.00
N HIS A 329 2.41 -0.18 0.72
CA HIS A 329 1.85 0.33 -0.54
C HIS A 329 2.55 -0.25 -1.76
N PHE A 330 3.88 -0.23 -1.77
CA PHE A 330 4.69 -0.85 -2.82
C PHE A 330 4.31 -2.32 -3.09
N PHE A 331 4.00 -3.10 -2.04
CA PHE A 331 3.54 -4.48 -2.12
C PHE A 331 2.08 -4.65 -2.58
N GLY A 332 1.28 -3.58 -2.61
CA GLY A 332 -0.12 -3.60 -3.04
C GLY A 332 -1.14 -3.34 -1.95
N LEU A 333 -0.73 -2.97 -0.74
CA LEU A 333 -1.64 -2.62 0.35
C LEU A 333 -2.19 -1.20 0.20
N GLN A 334 -3.42 -1.00 0.64
CA GLN A 334 -4.07 0.31 0.76
C GLN A 334 -4.10 0.74 2.22
N HIS A 335 -4.38 2.01 2.47
CA HIS A 335 -4.69 2.42 3.83
C HIS A 335 -5.95 1.70 4.31
N THR A 336 -5.93 1.21 5.55
CA THR A 336 -7.12 0.60 6.17
C THR A 336 -8.31 1.56 6.14
N THR A 337 -8.02 2.82 6.45
CA THR A 337 -8.93 3.95 6.31
C THR A 337 -8.17 5.14 5.75
N GLU A 338 -8.64 5.67 4.62
CA GLU A 338 -8.12 6.89 4.03
C GLU A 338 -8.52 8.13 4.84
N SER A 339 -7.77 9.23 4.65
CA SER A 339 -7.94 10.51 5.40
C SER A 339 -9.35 11.12 5.40
N ASP A 340 -10.20 10.72 4.45
CA ASP A 340 -11.59 11.16 4.35
C ASP A 340 -12.59 10.30 5.14
N ALA A 341 -12.12 9.20 5.75
CA ALA A 341 -12.89 8.18 6.46
C ALA A 341 -13.97 7.47 5.62
N ILE A 342 -13.97 7.65 4.29
CA ILE A 342 -14.96 7.11 3.36
C ILE A 342 -14.36 5.99 2.52
N GLU A 343 -13.12 6.18 2.07
CA GLU A 343 -12.35 5.18 1.37
C GLU A 343 -11.70 4.23 2.38
N LEU A 344 -11.97 2.93 2.17
CA LEU A 344 -11.52 1.83 3.02
C LEU A 344 -10.78 0.83 2.12
N ASP A 345 -9.82 0.11 2.69
CA ASP A 345 -9.23 -1.00 1.97
C ASP A 345 -10.26 -2.13 1.72
N PRO A 346 -10.01 -3.02 0.74
CA PRO A 346 -10.92 -4.10 0.38
C PRO A 346 -10.79 -5.34 1.28
N LEU A 347 -10.27 -5.20 2.49
CA LEU A 347 -9.96 -6.33 3.37
C LEU A 347 -10.98 -6.42 4.51
N ASP A 348 -11.59 -7.59 4.71
CA ASP A 348 -12.61 -7.78 5.74
C ASP A 348 -11.99 -7.88 7.15
N ASP A 349 -10.70 -8.20 7.25
CA ASP A 349 -10.00 -8.43 8.52
C ASP A 349 -9.24 -7.21 9.05
N THR A 350 -9.32 -6.08 8.33
CA THR A 350 -8.75 -4.80 8.75
C THR A 350 -9.78 -3.99 9.53
N PRO A 351 -9.38 -3.41 10.69
CA PRO A 351 -10.22 -2.47 11.39
C PRO A 351 -10.42 -1.20 10.55
N THR A 352 -11.54 -0.51 10.75
CA THR A 352 -11.86 0.75 10.08
C THR A 352 -11.91 1.91 11.09
N CYS A 353 -11.67 3.11 10.58
CA CYS A 353 -11.65 4.35 11.32
C CYS A 353 -12.83 5.25 10.92
N PRO A 354 -13.97 5.19 11.61
CA PRO A 354 -15.11 6.06 11.27
C PRO A 354 -14.80 7.53 11.55
N ASP A 355 -13.86 7.82 12.45
CA ASP A 355 -13.40 9.15 12.78
C ASP A 355 -11.88 9.18 13.03
N PHE A 356 -11.18 10.13 12.41
CA PHE A 356 -9.72 10.35 12.48
C PHE A 356 -9.26 10.84 13.87
N ASN A 357 -9.57 10.08 14.91
CA ASN A 357 -9.21 10.36 16.29
C ASN A 357 -8.19 9.35 16.82
N GLN A 358 -7.55 9.65 17.95
CA GLN A 358 -6.53 8.77 18.56
C GLN A 358 -7.08 7.45 19.13
N THR A 359 -8.40 7.25 19.15
CA THR A 359 -9.05 6.01 19.61
C THR A 359 -9.42 5.10 18.44
N CYS A 360 -8.86 5.36 17.27
CA CYS A 360 -9.13 4.57 16.10
C CYS A 360 -8.69 3.11 16.28
N ALA A 361 -9.60 2.18 15.99
CA ALA A 361 -9.32 0.75 16.07
C ALA A 361 -8.22 0.31 15.09
N ASP A 362 -7.99 1.09 14.02
CA ASP A 362 -6.93 0.84 13.06
C ASP A 362 -5.59 1.47 13.41
N GLY A 363 -5.48 2.31 14.45
CA GLY A 363 -4.28 3.11 14.70
C GLY A 363 -3.00 2.31 14.98
N THR A 364 -3.11 1.00 15.23
CA THR A 364 -1.96 0.10 15.35
C THR A 364 -1.72 -0.76 14.09
N ASN A 365 -2.59 -0.70 13.10
CA ASN A 365 -2.40 -1.38 11.83
C ASN A 365 -1.26 -0.73 11.05
N LEU A 366 -0.46 -1.56 10.37
CA LEU A 366 0.62 -1.11 9.49
C LEU A 366 0.15 -0.05 8.50
N MET A 367 -1.03 -0.23 7.92
CA MET A 367 -1.55 0.65 6.87
C MET A 367 -2.52 1.72 7.39
N SER A 368 -2.55 1.98 8.70
CA SER A 368 -3.31 3.14 9.18
C SER A 368 -2.59 4.43 8.82
N THR A 369 -3.38 5.43 8.43
CA THR A 369 -2.94 6.81 8.17
C THR A 369 -2.67 7.58 9.47
N ILE A 370 -3.02 7.00 10.63
CA ILE A 370 -2.79 7.60 11.94
C ILE A 370 -2.13 6.57 12.84
N TRP A 371 -0.96 6.91 13.37
CA TRP A 371 -0.35 6.14 14.45
C TRP A 371 -0.39 6.87 15.78
N PRO A 372 -0.53 6.13 16.90
CA PRO A 372 -0.26 6.69 18.21
C PRO A 372 1.24 7.06 18.31
N ASP A 373 1.55 8.09 19.08
CA ASP A 373 2.92 8.42 19.45
C ASP A 373 3.12 8.11 20.95
N PRO A 374 4.08 7.25 21.35
CA PRO A 374 4.98 6.49 20.47
C PRO A 374 4.32 5.26 19.85
N ILE A 375 4.76 4.91 18.65
CA ILE A 375 4.48 3.60 18.04
C ILE A 375 5.74 2.74 18.10
N THR A 376 5.59 1.55 18.71
CA THR A 376 6.68 0.59 18.87
C THR A 376 6.44 -0.72 18.14
N GLU A 377 5.21 -0.96 17.68
CA GLU A 377 4.81 -2.15 16.96
C GLU A 377 3.61 -1.85 16.07
N VAL A 378 3.52 -2.56 14.95
CA VAL A 378 2.38 -2.53 14.03
C VAL A 378 1.75 -3.92 13.93
N VAL A 379 0.44 -3.95 13.70
CA VAL A 379 -0.34 -5.13 13.40
C VAL A 379 -0.46 -5.27 11.88
N VAL A 380 -0.18 -6.47 11.38
CA VAL A 380 -0.40 -6.84 9.97
C VAL A 380 -1.38 -8.00 9.94
N THR A 381 -2.55 -7.79 9.34
CA THR A 381 -3.64 -8.78 9.30
C THR A 381 -3.29 -9.98 8.42
N LYS A 382 -4.13 -11.01 8.42
CA LYS A 382 -3.85 -12.22 7.62
C LYS A 382 -4.03 -11.93 6.13
N SER A 383 -5.04 -11.15 5.75
CA SER A 383 -5.22 -10.71 4.36
C SER A 383 -4.04 -9.84 3.91
N GLN A 384 -3.59 -8.88 4.74
CA GLN A 384 -2.41 -8.07 4.41
C GLN A 384 -1.14 -8.91 4.25
N GLN A 385 -0.87 -9.86 5.15
CA GLN A 385 0.25 -10.81 5.02
C GLN A 385 0.17 -11.63 3.72
N THR A 386 -1.04 -11.98 3.29
CA THR A 386 -1.25 -12.76 2.07
C THR A 386 -0.88 -11.93 0.84
N ILE A 387 -1.26 -10.66 0.79
CA ILE A 387 -0.85 -9.72 -0.27
C ILE A 387 0.68 -9.52 -0.28
N LEU A 388 1.28 -9.26 0.88
CA LEU A 388 2.74 -9.11 1.01
C LEU A 388 3.49 -10.35 0.48
N ARG A 389 3.04 -11.55 0.86
CA ARG A 389 3.64 -12.83 0.44
C ARG A 389 3.36 -13.20 -1.02
N ALA A 390 2.34 -12.62 -1.64
CA ALA A 390 1.98 -12.89 -3.03
C ALA A 390 2.70 -11.99 -4.04
N SER A 391 3.34 -10.91 -3.57
CA SER A 391 4.02 -9.94 -4.41
C SER A 391 5.26 -10.51 -5.14
N PRO A 392 5.51 -10.12 -6.40
CA PRO A 392 6.67 -10.59 -7.17
C PRO A 392 7.98 -9.83 -6.88
N ILE A 393 8.00 -8.89 -5.94
CA ILE A 393 9.16 -7.99 -5.73
C ILE A 393 10.27 -8.57 -4.85
N TYR A 394 10.06 -9.76 -4.29
CA TYR A 394 11.06 -10.49 -3.52
C TYR A 394 11.33 -11.84 -4.18
N ARG A 395 12.43 -12.51 -3.80
CA ARG A 395 12.72 -13.87 -4.26
C ARG A 395 12.11 -14.88 -3.30
N ALA A 396 11.05 -15.58 -3.72
CA ALA A 396 10.47 -16.63 -2.89
C ALA A 396 11.37 -17.86 -2.79
N PHE A 397 11.36 -18.49 -1.62
CA PHE A 397 11.96 -19.79 -1.46
C PHE A 397 11.09 -20.86 -2.11
N PHE A 398 11.73 -21.74 -2.87
CA PHE A 398 11.12 -23.00 -3.24
C PHE A 398 11.02 -23.87 -1.99
N ALA A 399 9.97 -24.69 -1.89
CA ALA A 399 9.91 -25.66 -0.81
C ALA A 399 11.22 -26.46 -0.82
N PRO A 400 11.85 -26.72 0.33
CA PRO A 400 12.76 -27.85 0.41
C PRO A 400 11.99 -29.03 -0.19
N GLN A 401 12.54 -29.74 -1.18
CA GLN A 401 11.88 -30.92 -1.72
C GLN A 401 11.57 -31.85 -0.54
N ALA A 402 10.32 -31.84 -0.10
CA ALA A 402 9.91 -32.62 1.04
C ALA A 402 9.98 -34.09 0.62
N ALA A 403 10.68 -34.90 1.41
CA ALA A 403 10.43 -36.33 1.37
C ALA A 403 8.92 -36.58 1.61
N PRO A 404 8.33 -37.63 1.00
CA PRO A 404 6.87 -37.82 0.96
C PRO A 404 6.23 -37.69 2.35
N PRO A 405 5.13 -36.93 2.47
CA PRO A 405 4.60 -36.52 3.77
C PRO A 405 3.99 -37.70 4.54
N GLN A 406 4.42 -37.87 5.80
CA GLN A 406 3.65 -38.59 6.81
C GLN A 406 2.60 -37.63 7.41
N GLN A 407 1.33 -38.03 7.36
CA GLN A 407 0.19 -37.25 7.81
C GLN A 407 0.15 -37.07 9.33
N LEU A 408 -0.10 -35.84 9.79
CA LEU A 408 -0.46 -35.54 11.19
C LEU A 408 -1.71 -34.65 11.22
N ALA A 409 -2.61 -34.95 12.17
CA ALA A 409 -3.97 -34.40 12.27
C ALA A 409 -4.07 -33.12 13.11
N ALA A 410 -4.97 -32.21 12.73
CA ALA A 410 -5.18 -30.89 13.33
C ALA A 410 -6.27 -30.87 14.44
N ARG A 411 -6.21 -29.86 15.33
CA ARG A 411 -7.24 -29.52 16.34
C ARG A 411 -7.64 -28.04 16.26
N SER A 412 -8.88 -27.73 16.68
CA SER A 412 -9.60 -26.46 16.50
C SER A 412 -9.71 -25.61 17.80
N ALA A 413 -9.96 -24.30 17.66
CA ALA A 413 -10.05 -23.30 18.76
C ALA A 413 -11.37 -22.47 18.73
N ALA A 414 -11.70 -21.80 19.84
CA ALA A 414 -13.00 -21.18 20.18
C ALA A 414 -12.99 -19.62 20.25
N PRO A 415 -14.16 -18.93 20.29
CA PRO A 415 -14.30 -17.47 20.04
C PRO A 415 -14.51 -16.58 21.30
N PRO A 416 -14.44 -15.23 21.19
CA PRO A 416 -14.54 -14.28 22.31
C PRO A 416 -15.89 -13.51 22.42
N PRO A 417 -16.15 -12.74 23.51
CA PRO A 417 -17.42 -12.05 23.80
C PRO A 417 -17.45 -10.52 23.53
N SER A 418 -18.66 -9.92 23.64
CA SER A 418 -19.08 -8.56 23.19
C SER A 418 -19.28 -7.48 24.29
N SER A 419 -19.44 -6.20 23.87
CA SER A 419 -19.43 -4.95 24.67
C SER A 419 -20.74 -4.12 24.69
N SER A 420 -20.92 -3.17 25.64
CA SER A 420 -22.04 -2.18 25.63
C SER A 420 -21.75 -0.73 26.13
N GLN A 421 -22.20 0.24 25.29
CA GLN A 421 -23.01 1.49 25.47
C GLN A 421 -22.58 2.76 26.27
N ARG A 422 -22.95 3.96 25.73
CA ARG A 422 -22.54 5.33 26.16
C ARG A 422 -23.63 6.43 26.06
N ALA A 423 -23.37 7.59 26.72
CA ALA A 423 -24.25 8.76 27.00
C ALA A 423 -24.02 10.00 26.05
N PRO A 424 -24.77 11.14 26.19
CA PRO A 424 -24.95 12.17 25.13
C PRO A 424 -24.01 13.40 25.14
N ALA A 425 -24.12 14.23 24.08
CA ALA A 425 -23.15 15.26 23.65
C ALA A 425 -23.17 16.68 24.25
N THR A 426 -21.97 17.25 24.46
CA THR A 426 -21.65 18.65 24.86
C THR A 426 -21.37 19.62 23.68
N ALA A 427 -20.89 20.84 23.98
CA ALA A 427 -20.86 21.99 23.07
C ALA A 427 -19.67 22.07 22.11
N LEU A 428 -18.48 21.57 22.49
CA LEU A 428 -17.27 21.60 21.65
C LEU A 428 -17.43 20.78 20.37
N GLU A 429 -18.14 19.66 20.44
CA GLU A 429 -18.35 18.87 19.23
C GLU A 429 -19.57 19.28 18.42
N ARG A 430 -20.51 20.00 19.04
CA ARG A 430 -21.48 20.76 18.26
C ARG A 430 -20.80 21.86 17.43
N PHE A 431 -19.54 22.21 17.74
CA PHE A 431 -18.73 23.15 16.98
C PHE A 431 -17.86 22.46 15.91
N VAL A 432 -17.15 21.37 16.25
CA VAL A 432 -16.38 20.57 15.27
C VAL A 432 -17.28 19.96 14.19
N GLY A 433 -18.41 19.34 14.58
CA GLY A 433 -19.35 18.75 13.63
C GLY A 433 -20.02 19.74 12.68
N ARG A 434 -20.07 21.04 13.02
CA ARG A 434 -20.59 22.10 12.14
C ARG A 434 -19.56 22.64 11.16
N SER A 435 -18.27 22.42 11.42
CA SER A 435 -17.18 23.03 10.66
C SER A 435 -16.62 22.12 9.58
N VAL A 436 -16.83 20.80 9.69
CA VAL A 436 -16.27 19.78 8.80
C VAL A 436 -17.30 19.25 7.79
N CYS A 437 -18.59 19.20 8.13
CA CYS A 437 -19.62 18.54 7.30
C CYS A 437 -20.23 19.42 6.19
N GLY A 438 -19.46 20.33 5.59
CA GLY A 438 -20.05 21.39 4.75
C GLY A 438 -19.40 21.72 3.42
N TRP A 439 -18.32 21.06 2.97
CA TRP A 439 -17.56 21.60 1.83
C TRP A 439 -17.01 20.55 0.85
N LYS A 440 -17.53 20.56 -0.38
CA LYS A 440 -16.95 19.94 -1.58
C LYS A 440 -16.48 21.05 -2.53
N GLY A 441 -15.24 20.93 -3.01
CA GLY A 441 -14.76 21.59 -4.24
C GLY A 441 -13.67 22.65 -4.06
N HIS A 442 -12.43 22.23 -4.37
CA HIS A 442 -11.23 23.01 -4.74
C HIS A 442 -10.56 23.97 -3.74
N ASP A 443 -9.22 23.84 -3.71
CA ASP A 443 -8.20 24.49 -2.89
C ASP A 443 -8.10 23.95 -1.44
N HIS A 444 -7.07 23.12 -1.20
CA HIS A 444 -6.74 22.56 0.13
C HIS A 444 -6.28 23.61 1.14
N ARG A 445 -6.25 24.90 0.75
CA ARG A 445 -5.98 26.00 1.66
C ARG A 445 -7.22 26.30 2.47
N LEU A 446 -7.14 26.04 3.79
CA LEU A 446 -8.07 26.61 4.75
C LEU A 446 -8.23 28.11 4.46
N ARG A 447 -9.47 28.61 4.36
CA ARG A 447 -9.68 30.03 4.09
C ARG A 447 -8.92 30.87 5.13
N PRO A 448 -8.30 31.99 4.74
CA PRO A 448 -7.56 32.85 5.66
C PRO A 448 -8.38 33.27 6.90
N ASP A 449 -9.69 33.47 6.76
CA ASP A 449 -10.57 33.83 7.88
C ASP A 449 -10.85 32.66 8.83
N VAL A 450 -10.83 31.42 8.34
CA VAL A 450 -10.96 30.20 9.16
C VAL A 450 -9.66 29.97 9.93
N LEU A 451 -8.51 30.08 9.26
CA LEU A 451 -7.19 30.01 9.89
C LEU A 451 -7.00 31.10 10.95
N ALA A 452 -7.42 32.34 10.69
CA ALA A 452 -7.34 33.42 11.66
C ALA A 452 -8.16 33.14 12.93
N ARG A 453 -9.34 32.53 12.80
CA ARG A 453 -10.17 32.14 13.95
C ARG A 453 -9.62 30.95 14.71
N ALA A 454 -9.01 29.98 14.01
CA ALA A 454 -8.41 28.79 14.61
C ALA A 454 -7.00 29.04 15.19
N ARG A 455 -6.37 30.19 14.90
CA ARG A 455 -4.98 30.48 15.29
C ARG A 455 -4.69 30.30 16.79
N PRO A 456 -5.50 30.78 17.74
CA PRO A 456 -5.23 30.57 19.16
C PRO A 456 -5.22 29.09 19.56
N GLU A 457 -6.05 28.27 18.92
CA GLU A 457 -6.16 26.83 19.17
C GLU A 457 -4.99 26.08 18.52
N LEU A 458 -4.61 26.43 17.30
CA LEU A 458 -3.42 25.91 16.62
C LEU A 458 -2.13 26.26 17.38
N GLU A 459 -2.03 27.46 17.92
CA GLU A 459 -0.92 27.84 18.79
C GLU A 459 -0.91 27.08 20.12
N ALA A 460 -2.08 26.76 20.68
CA ALA A 460 -2.18 25.93 21.88
C ALA A 460 -1.73 24.50 21.60
N ILE A 461 -2.18 23.90 20.49
CA ILE A 461 -1.74 22.59 20.01
C ILE A 461 -0.23 22.59 19.78
N ALA A 462 0.32 23.62 19.12
CA ALA A 462 1.75 23.75 18.87
C ALA A 462 2.61 23.74 20.15
N ARG A 463 2.07 24.24 21.26
CA ARG A 463 2.74 24.31 22.57
C ARG A 463 2.44 23.13 23.48
N ASP A 464 1.46 22.28 23.16
CA ASP A 464 1.04 21.17 24.01
C ASP A 464 2.04 20.02 23.92
N THR A 465 2.98 19.97 24.87
CA THR A 465 4.03 18.94 24.94
C THR A 465 3.50 17.53 25.18
N THR A 466 2.20 17.36 25.44
CA THR A 466 1.57 16.04 25.51
C THR A 466 1.15 15.50 24.14
N LEU A 467 1.19 16.34 23.10
CA LEU A 467 0.88 15.95 21.73
C LEU A 467 2.14 15.53 20.94
N PRO A 468 1.99 14.62 19.97
CA PRO A 468 3.10 14.18 19.13
C PRO A 468 3.80 15.34 18.42
N GLY A 469 5.10 15.21 18.18
CA GLY A 469 5.91 16.26 17.55
C GLY A 469 5.39 16.72 16.19
N SER A 470 4.94 15.77 15.36
CA SER A 470 4.38 16.04 14.03
C SER A 470 3.13 16.94 14.06
N TYR A 471 2.21 16.70 15.00
CA TYR A 471 1.01 17.53 15.17
C TYR A 471 1.36 18.93 15.64
N ARG A 472 2.33 19.05 16.56
CA ARG A 472 2.82 20.36 17.04
C ARG A 472 3.47 21.16 15.91
N VAL A 473 4.30 20.52 15.09
CA VAL A 473 4.95 21.15 13.93
C VAL A 473 3.91 21.60 12.90
N LYS A 474 2.93 20.75 12.57
CA LYS A 474 1.85 21.10 11.64
C LYS A 474 1.00 22.26 12.17
N ALA A 475 0.65 22.24 13.44
CA ALA A 475 -0.11 23.32 14.08
C ALA A 475 0.70 24.63 14.15
N ALA A 476 2.00 24.58 14.45
CA ALA A 476 2.88 25.75 14.42
C ALA A 476 3.00 26.37 13.02
N LYS A 477 3.08 25.51 11.98
CA LYS A 477 3.11 25.93 10.57
C LYS A 477 1.80 26.62 10.19
N LEU A 478 0.65 26.04 10.54
CA LEU A 478 -0.68 26.62 10.27
C LEU A 478 -0.95 27.88 11.10
N ALA A 479 -0.38 28.00 12.29
CA ALA A 479 -0.49 29.18 13.15
C ALA A 479 0.42 30.34 12.73
N SER A 480 1.36 30.11 11.80
CA SER A 480 2.29 31.14 11.32
C SER A 480 1.55 32.15 10.41
N PRO A 481 1.96 33.44 10.40
CA PRO A 481 1.32 34.51 9.61
C PRO A 481 1.15 34.20 8.12
#